data_AF-A0A4R1B7Q9-F1
#
_entry.id   AF-A0A4R1B7Q9-F1
#
_cell.length_a   1.000
_cell.length_b   1.000
_cell.length_c   1.000
_cell.angle_alpha   90.00
_cell.angle_beta   90.00
_cell.angle_gamma   90.00
#
_symmetry.space_group_name_H-M   'P 1'
#
loop_
_entity.id
_entity.type
_entity.pdbx_description
1 polymer ?
#
loop_
_entity_poly.entity_id
_entity_poly.type
_entity_poly.pdbx_seq_one_letter_code
_entity_poly.pdbx_strand_id
1 'polypeptide(L)'
;MRTLVLLVLLLSVGLARAEEAAFSTGQTLYLPIYSHLPYGNRVAADKPGLYPLSILVSLRNTDPRQPIRLTSARYYDTNGKLLREYLNAPRTLAPLATLELFLERNDLAGGSGANFLIAWQADKPVNVPIVEAVHADVTGNRTLSFVTSARPVR
;
A
#
# COMPACT_ATOMS: atom_id res chain seq x y z
N MET A 1 -1.93 26.15 -57.46
CA MET A 1 -2.52 26.58 -56.18
C MET A 1 -3.47 25.50 -55.69
N ARG A 2 -3.10 24.78 -54.62
CA ARG A 2 -3.97 24.27 -53.53
C ARG A 2 -3.25 23.14 -52.76
N THR A 3 -2.31 23.59 -51.93
CA THR A 3 -2.10 23.19 -50.53
C THR A 3 -2.10 21.68 -50.20
N LEU A 4 -0.90 21.10 -50.31
CA LEU A 4 -0.17 20.38 -49.25
C LEU A 4 -0.93 20.28 -47.91
N VAL A 5 -1.57 19.13 -47.63
CA VAL A 5 -2.03 18.78 -46.27
C VAL A 5 -0.85 18.15 -45.55
N LEU A 6 -0.08 19.02 -44.88
CA LEU A 6 1.05 18.64 -44.05
C LEU A 6 0.54 18.11 -42.70
N LEU A 7 0.77 16.82 -42.48
CA LEU A 7 1.12 16.15 -41.23
C LEU A 7 1.09 17.04 -39.97
N VAL A 8 0.05 16.92 -39.17
CA VAL A 8 0.10 17.26 -37.73
C VAL A 8 -0.17 15.96 -36.96
N LEU A 9 0.86 15.12 -36.91
CA LEU A 9 1.05 14.20 -35.80
C LEU A 9 1.30 15.06 -34.56
N LEU A 10 0.23 15.44 -33.86
CA LEU A 10 0.33 15.92 -32.50
C LEU A 10 0.88 14.78 -31.66
N LEU A 11 2.19 14.85 -31.46
CA LEU A 11 2.97 14.17 -30.43
C LEU A 11 2.33 14.42 -29.05
N SER A 12 1.26 13.70 -28.74
CA SER A 12 0.97 13.31 -27.36
C SER A 12 2.00 12.26 -26.95
N VAL A 13 3.27 12.67 -26.90
CA VAL A 13 4.25 11.99 -26.06
C VAL A 13 3.71 12.22 -24.65
N GLY A 14 2.90 11.27 -24.18
CA GLY A 14 2.62 11.14 -22.77
C GLY A 14 3.98 11.16 -22.10
N LEU A 15 4.26 12.24 -21.38
CA LEU A 15 5.30 12.25 -20.36
C LEU A 15 4.87 11.16 -19.38
N ALA A 16 5.30 9.92 -19.67
CA ALA A 16 5.57 8.97 -18.63
C ALA A 16 6.53 9.72 -17.72
N ARG A 17 5.98 10.29 -16.64
CA ARG A 17 6.79 10.70 -15.51
C ARG A 17 7.44 9.40 -15.07
N ALA A 18 8.68 9.18 -15.51
CA ALA A 18 9.58 8.31 -14.80
C ALA A 18 9.49 8.81 -13.36
N GLU A 19 8.98 7.97 -12.47
CA GLU A 19 9.01 8.23 -11.04
C GLU A 19 10.50 8.32 -10.71
N GLU A 20 11.00 9.56 -10.71
CA GLU A 20 12.40 9.84 -10.47
C GLU A 20 12.74 9.18 -9.15
N ALA A 21 13.76 8.31 -9.14
CA ALA A 21 14.10 7.51 -7.97
C ALA A 21 14.39 8.46 -6.80
N ALA A 22 13.37 8.72 -5.99
CA ALA A 22 13.44 9.68 -4.93
C ALA A 22 14.27 9.06 -3.82
N PHE A 23 15.45 9.62 -3.57
CA PHE A 23 16.23 9.26 -2.40
C PHE A 23 15.68 10.01 -1.19
N SER A 24 15.57 9.33 -0.05
CA SER A 24 15.14 9.95 1.21
C SER A 24 15.91 9.37 2.40
N THR A 25 16.04 10.15 3.47
CA THR A 25 16.53 9.69 4.77
C THR A 25 15.39 9.24 5.69
N GLY A 26 14.13 9.39 5.28
CA GLY A 26 12.98 8.91 6.02
C GLY A 26 11.66 9.53 5.55
N GLN A 27 10.57 8.79 5.76
CA GLN A 27 9.21 9.22 5.44
C GLN A 27 8.21 8.53 6.38
N THR A 28 7.00 9.08 6.43
CA THR A 28 5.82 8.32 6.85
C THR A 28 5.01 7.95 5.62
N LEU A 29 4.65 6.67 5.53
CA LEU A 29 3.89 6.10 4.43
C LEU A 29 2.49 5.72 4.93
N TYR A 30 1.47 6.15 4.19
CA TYR A 30 0.09 5.74 4.37
C TYR A 30 -0.22 4.59 3.42
N LEU A 31 -0.61 3.44 3.95
CA LEU A 31 -1.01 2.25 3.19
C LEU A 31 -2.49 1.96 3.44
N PRO A 32 -3.39 2.15 2.45
CA PRO A 32 -4.77 1.74 2.59
C PRO A 32 -4.87 0.21 2.58
N ILE A 33 -5.69 -0.34 3.49
CA ILE A 33 -5.97 -1.78 3.55
C ILE A 33 -7.46 -2.03 3.81
N TYR A 34 -7.95 -3.20 3.40
CA TYR A 34 -9.36 -3.56 3.46
C TYR A 34 -9.52 -4.88 4.21
N SER A 35 -9.97 -4.83 5.47
CA SER A 35 -10.32 -6.05 6.21
C SER A 35 -11.48 -6.82 5.56
N HIS A 36 -12.36 -6.09 4.87
CA HIS A 36 -13.44 -6.64 4.07
C HIS A 36 -13.87 -5.67 2.97
N LEU A 37 -14.55 -6.21 1.96
CA LEU A 37 -15.18 -5.42 0.91
C LEU A 37 -16.72 -5.50 1.00
N PRO A 38 -17.43 -4.38 0.86
CA PRO A 38 -18.86 -4.40 0.62
C PRO A 38 -19.16 -4.98 -0.77
N TYR A 39 -20.18 -5.83 -0.89
CA TYR A 39 -20.62 -6.40 -2.16
C TYR A 39 -22.15 -6.58 -2.22
N GLY A 40 -22.67 -6.74 -3.44
CA GLY A 40 -24.09 -6.99 -3.69
C GLY A 40 -24.99 -5.75 -3.48
N ASN A 41 -26.30 -6.01 -3.45
CA ASN A 41 -27.32 -4.97 -3.26
C ASN A 41 -27.60 -4.75 -1.77
N ARG A 42 -28.13 -3.57 -1.43
CA ARG A 42 -28.59 -3.23 -0.08
C ARG A 42 -30.02 -3.78 0.09
N VAL A 43 -30.16 -5.05 0.49
CA VAL A 43 -31.48 -5.75 0.37
C VAL A 43 -32.30 -5.78 1.66
N ALA A 44 -31.69 -5.93 2.84
CA ALA A 44 -32.45 -6.22 4.07
C ALA A 44 -32.27 -5.21 5.22
N ALA A 45 -31.22 -4.39 5.19
CA ALA A 45 -30.88 -3.46 6.28
C ALA A 45 -30.18 -2.17 5.80
N ASP A 46 -30.36 -1.82 4.53
CA ASP A 46 -29.59 -0.78 3.81
C ASP A 46 -28.06 -0.98 3.84
N LYS A 47 -27.59 -2.17 4.19
CA LYS A 47 -26.17 -2.55 4.24
C LYS A 47 -25.86 -3.58 3.16
N PRO A 48 -24.76 -3.43 2.41
CA PRO A 48 -24.28 -4.46 1.50
C PRO A 48 -23.78 -5.68 2.29
N GLY A 49 -23.64 -6.82 1.62
CA GLY A 49 -22.90 -7.96 2.17
C GLY A 49 -21.43 -7.58 2.37
N LEU A 50 -20.75 -8.20 3.33
CA LEU A 50 -19.33 -7.96 3.59
C LEU A 50 -18.52 -9.21 3.25
N TYR A 51 -17.44 -9.04 2.51
CA TYR A 51 -16.55 -10.12 2.07
C TYR A 51 -15.21 -10.01 2.80
N PRO A 52 -14.93 -10.84 3.82
CA PRO A 52 -13.69 -10.79 4.61
C PRO A 52 -12.44 -11.14 3.81
N LEU A 53 -11.31 -10.51 4.15
CA LEU A 53 -10.01 -10.71 3.49
C LEU A 53 -8.91 -10.93 4.52
N SER A 54 -7.99 -11.85 4.22
CA SER A 54 -6.67 -11.86 4.85
C SER A 54 -5.77 -10.85 4.15
N ILE A 55 -4.79 -10.30 4.87
CA ILE A 55 -3.93 -9.22 4.35
C ILE A 55 -2.47 -9.52 4.69
N LEU A 56 -1.61 -9.53 3.68
CA LEU A 56 -0.16 -9.57 3.84
C LEU A 56 0.41 -8.20 3.48
N VAL A 57 0.90 -7.47 4.49
CA VAL A 57 1.63 -6.21 4.29
C VAL A 57 3.12 -6.53 4.16
N SER A 58 3.72 -6.20 3.03
CA SER A 58 5.15 -6.37 2.77
C SER A 58 5.85 -5.00 2.74
N LEU A 59 6.84 -4.82 3.61
CA LEU A 59 7.72 -3.66 3.67
C LEU A 59 9.10 -4.06 3.15
N ARG A 60 9.49 -3.52 1.99
CA ARG A 60 10.69 -3.94 1.26
C ARG A 60 11.72 -2.81 1.22
N ASN A 61 12.91 -3.05 1.77
CA ASN A 61 14.05 -2.19 1.50
C ASN A 61 14.48 -2.40 0.04
N THR A 62 14.35 -1.39 -0.79
CA THR A 62 14.70 -1.45 -2.22
C THR A 62 16.12 -0.96 -2.49
N ASP A 63 16.84 -0.53 -1.45
CA ASP A 63 18.22 -0.12 -1.56
C ASP A 63 19.14 -1.36 -1.56
N PRO A 64 20.02 -1.52 -2.57
CA PRO A 64 20.92 -2.66 -2.67
C PRO A 64 22.16 -2.56 -1.75
N ARG A 65 22.36 -1.43 -1.07
CA ARG A 65 23.61 -1.16 -0.32
C ARG A 65 23.38 -0.70 1.11
N GLN A 66 22.32 0.07 1.35
CA GLN A 66 22.07 0.69 2.64
C GLN A 66 20.90 0.03 3.37
N PRO A 67 21.02 -0.18 4.69
CA PRO A 67 19.89 -0.60 5.50
C PRO A 67 18.92 0.57 5.75
N ILE A 68 17.69 0.23 6.09
CA ILE A 68 16.69 1.16 6.62
C ILE A 68 16.20 0.71 8.00
N ARG A 69 15.71 1.63 8.81
CA ARG A 69 15.09 1.34 10.10
C ARG A 69 13.62 1.71 10.06
N LEU A 70 12.76 0.70 10.17
CA LEU A 70 11.33 0.89 10.42
C LEU A 70 11.16 1.29 11.89
N THR A 71 10.47 2.40 12.15
CA THR A 71 10.28 2.92 13.50
C THR A 71 8.86 2.71 14.02
N SER A 72 7.87 2.59 13.15
CA SER A 72 6.49 2.24 13.52
C SER A 72 5.74 1.59 12.36
N ALA A 73 4.74 0.77 12.68
CA ALA A 73 3.74 0.25 11.76
C ALA A 73 2.38 0.22 12.47
N ARG A 74 1.69 1.36 12.46
CA ARG A 74 0.44 1.58 13.19
C ARG A 74 -0.77 1.29 12.33
N TYR A 75 -1.63 0.39 12.80
CA TYR A 75 -2.87 -0.03 12.14
C TYR A 75 -4.07 0.72 12.71
N TYR A 76 -4.82 1.37 11.82
CA TYR A 76 -6.00 2.17 12.15
C TYR A 76 -7.26 1.61 11.49
N ASP A 77 -8.40 1.77 12.17
CA ASP A 77 -9.71 1.48 11.58
C ASP A 77 -10.20 2.58 10.62
N THR A 78 -11.34 2.33 9.97
CA THR A 78 -12.03 3.26 9.06
C THR A 78 -12.28 4.65 9.67
N ASN A 79 -12.41 4.75 11.00
CA ASN A 79 -12.68 6.01 11.70
C ASN A 79 -11.39 6.70 12.18
N GLY A 80 -10.22 6.14 11.87
CA GLY A 80 -8.93 6.68 12.30
C GLY A 80 -8.57 6.33 13.75
N LYS A 81 -9.24 5.35 14.37
CA LYS A 81 -8.84 4.86 15.70
C LYS A 81 -7.67 3.91 15.56
N LEU A 82 -6.61 4.12 16.35
CA LEU A 82 -5.49 3.20 16.44
C LEU A 82 -5.95 1.87 17.03
N LEU A 83 -5.79 0.79 16.28
CA LEU A 83 -6.13 -0.57 16.71
C LEU A 83 -4.91 -1.30 17.27
N ARG A 84 -3.75 -1.18 16.61
CA ARG A 84 -2.55 -1.94 16.96
C ARG A 84 -1.28 -1.24 16.47
N GLU A 85 -0.20 -1.30 17.25
CA GLU A 85 1.16 -1.09 16.78
C GLU A 85 1.78 -2.46 16.51
N TYR A 86 2.25 -2.70 15.29
CA TYR A 86 2.82 -3.99 14.89
C TYR A 86 4.32 -4.11 15.17
N LEU A 87 5.00 -3.00 15.43
CA LEU A 87 6.40 -3.00 15.84
C LEU A 87 6.53 -2.72 17.34
N ASN A 88 6.87 -3.74 18.12
CA ASN A 88 7.17 -3.58 19.55
C ASN A 88 8.43 -2.73 19.80
N ALA A 89 9.33 -2.68 18.82
CA ALA A 89 10.54 -1.86 18.82
C ALA A 89 10.95 -1.58 17.36
N PRO A 90 11.75 -0.52 17.10
CA PRO A 90 12.27 -0.25 15.77
C PRO A 90 13.02 -1.46 15.19
N ARG A 91 12.81 -1.75 13.91
CA ARG A 91 13.39 -2.89 13.21
C ARG A 91 14.23 -2.44 12.03
N THR A 92 15.48 -2.87 11.99
CA THR A 92 16.37 -2.64 10.84
C THR A 92 16.12 -3.68 9.76
N LEU A 93 15.91 -3.22 8.53
CA LEU A 93 15.92 -4.04 7.33
C LEU A 93 17.26 -3.86 6.63
N ALA A 94 17.99 -4.97 6.46
CA ALA A 94 19.21 -5.01 5.65
C ALA A 94 18.91 -4.61 4.19
N PRO A 95 19.94 -4.32 3.38
CA PRO A 95 19.76 -4.14 1.94
C PRO A 95 18.94 -5.26 1.32
N LEU A 96 17.94 -4.91 0.51
CA LEU A 96 17.01 -5.84 -0.15
C LEU A 96 16.17 -6.73 0.79
N ALA A 97 16.20 -6.51 2.11
CA ALA A 97 15.41 -7.29 3.06
C ALA A 97 13.94 -6.85 3.09
N THR A 98 13.07 -7.79 3.46
CA THR A 98 11.63 -7.58 3.59
C THR A 98 11.16 -7.88 5.01
N LEU A 99 10.24 -7.06 5.53
CA LEU A 99 9.40 -7.39 6.68
C LEU A 99 7.98 -7.64 6.22
N GLU A 100 7.35 -8.68 6.74
CA GLU A 100 5.94 -8.97 6.48
C GLU A 100 5.12 -8.89 7.77
N LEU A 101 3.94 -8.29 7.66
CA LEU A 101 2.92 -8.25 8.71
C LEU A 101 1.66 -8.92 8.16
N PHE A 102 1.06 -9.82 8.93
CA PHE A 102 -0.11 -10.57 8.50
C PHE A 102 -1.34 -10.20 9.34
N LEU A 103 -2.45 -9.93 8.67
CA LEU A 103 -3.77 -9.75 9.28
C LEU A 103 -4.64 -10.94 8.88
N GLU A 104 -5.17 -11.61 9.89
CA GLU A 104 -6.06 -12.75 9.71
C GLU A 104 -7.39 -12.31 9.10
N ARG A 105 -8.01 -13.22 8.34
CA ARG A 105 -9.32 -12.99 7.68
C ARG A 105 -10.45 -12.67 8.67
N ASN A 106 -10.33 -13.11 9.92
CA ASN A 106 -11.31 -12.86 10.99
C ASN A 106 -11.11 -11.48 11.66
N ASP A 107 -10.01 -10.75 11.38
CA ASP A 107 -9.76 -9.42 11.90
C ASP A 107 -10.56 -8.39 11.09
N LEU A 108 -11.86 -8.28 11.43
CA LEU A 108 -12.79 -7.32 10.82
C LEU A 108 -12.73 -5.94 11.46
N ALA A 109 -11.89 -5.74 12.48
CA ALA A 109 -11.88 -4.52 13.30
C ALA A 109 -11.48 -3.28 12.49
N GLY A 110 -10.67 -3.44 11.44
CA GLY A 110 -10.24 -2.34 10.59
C GLY A 110 -11.36 -1.71 9.78
N GLY A 111 -12.34 -2.50 9.34
CA GLY A 111 -13.35 -2.04 8.39
C GLY A 111 -12.86 -1.94 6.94
N SER A 112 -13.65 -1.29 6.10
CA SER A 112 -13.38 -1.07 4.67
C SER A 112 -12.55 0.18 4.36
N GLY A 113 -12.19 0.98 5.36
CA GLY A 113 -11.34 2.18 5.22
C GLY A 113 -10.09 2.10 6.09
N ALA A 114 -9.69 0.89 6.48
CA ALA A 114 -8.57 0.66 7.37
C ALA A 114 -7.26 1.08 6.71
N ASN A 115 -6.24 1.35 7.53
CA ASN A 115 -4.95 1.79 6.99
C ASN A 115 -3.79 1.50 7.94
N PHE A 116 -2.59 1.53 7.37
CA PHE A 116 -1.35 1.58 8.11
C PHE A 116 -0.67 2.94 7.94
N LEU A 117 -0.16 3.49 9.05
CA LEU A 117 0.88 4.52 9.03
C LEU A 117 2.22 3.87 9.40
N ILE A 118 3.14 3.87 8.45
CA ILE A 118 4.44 3.23 8.56
C ILE A 118 5.51 4.31 8.51
N ALA A 119 6.27 4.46 9.58
CA ALA A 119 7.41 5.39 9.62
C ALA A 119 8.72 4.62 9.48
N TRP A 120 9.63 5.19 8.69
CA TRP A 120 10.96 4.64 8.48
C TRP A 120 11.99 5.76 8.37
N GLN A 121 13.23 5.41 8.64
CA GLN A 121 14.38 6.30 8.49
C GLN A 121 15.64 5.54 8.07
N ALA A 122 16.62 6.27 7.57
CA ALA A 122 17.95 5.78 7.22
C ALA A 122 18.99 6.84 7.57
N ASP A 123 20.23 6.41 7.84
CA ASP A 123 21.32 7.32 8.21
C ASP A 123 21.85 8.12 6.99
N LYS A 124 21.57 7.63 5.78
CA LYS A 124 21.94 8.24 4.50
C LYS A 124 20.72 8.26 3.58
N PRO A 125 20.70 9.12 2.55
CA PRO A 125 19.69 9.03 1.51
C PRO A 125 19.73 7.65 0.84
N VAL A 126 18.58 6.97 0.80
CA VAL A 126 18.39 5.62 0.23
C VAL A 126 17.22 5.61 -0.73
N ASN A 127 17.11 4.57 -1.56
CA ASN A 127 15.89 4.30 -2.30
C ASN A 127 14.70 4.25 -1.33
N VAL A 128 13.60 4.93 -1.66
CA VAL A 128 12.36 4.83 -0.88
C VAL A 128 11.88 3.37 -0.86
N PRO A 129 11.58 2.80 0.32
CA PRO A 129 11.10 1.43 0.41
C PRO A 129 9.75 1.29 -0.28
N ILE A 130 9.52 0.11 -0.86
CA ILE A 130 8.20 -0.27 -1.38
C ILE A 130 7.41 -0.88 -0.23
N VAL A 131 6.21 -0.37 -0.01
CA VAL A 131 5.27 -0.91 0.98
C VAL A 131 3.96 -1.20 0.28
N GLU A 132 3.54 -2.46 0.32
CA GLU A 132 2.34 -2.94 -0.36
C GLU A 132 1.56 -3.90 0.53
N ALA A 133 0.26 -4.01 0.28
CA ALA A 133 -0.60 -4.99 0.92
C ALA A 133 -1.30 -5.85 -0.12
N VAL A 134 -1.06 -7.16 -0.04
CA VAL A 134 -1.81 -8.17 -0.79
C VAL A 134 -3.02 -8.56 0.04
N HIS A 135 -4.20 -8.34 -0.52
CA HIS A 135 -5.47 -8.74 0.07
C HIS A 135 -5.90 -10.03 -0.60
N ALA A 136 -6.26 -11.05 0.17
CA ALA A 136 -6.66 -12.32 -0.41
C ALA A 136 -7.73 -13.03 0.43
N ASP A 137 -8.65 -13.67 -0.27
CA ASP A 137 -9.43 -14.78 0.25
C ASP A 137 -9.35 -15.92 -0.77
N VAL A 138 -8.81 -17.05 -0.32
CA VAL A 138 -8.55 -18.23 -1.14
C VAL A 138 -9.37 -19.41 -0.59
N THR A 139 -10.62 -19.14 -0.19
CA THR A 139 -11.51 -20.15 0.38
C THR A 139 -12.58 -20.62 -0.62
N GLY A 140 -12.84 -21.94 -0.65
CA GLY A 140 -13.89 -22.53 -1.49
C GLY A 140 -13.61 -22.42 -3.00
N ASN A 141 -14.65 -22.07 -3.77
CA ASN A 141 -14.64 -22.14 -5.25
C ASN A 141 -14.35 -20.79 -5.93
N ARG A 142 -13.99 -19.76 -5.15
CA ARG A 142 -13.78 -18.39 -5.64
C ARG A 142 -12.56 -17.80 -4.94
N THR A 143 -11.69 -17.17 -5.73
CA THR A 143 -10.52 -16.46 -5.22
C THR A 143 -10.67 -14.99 -5.56
N LEU A 144 -10.50 -14.14 -4.56
CA LEU A 144 -10.33 -12.70 -4.75
C LEU A 144 -8.94 -12.32 -4.24
N SER A 145 -8.18 -11.60 -5.07
CA SER A 145 -6.92 -11.01 -4.66
C SER A 145 -6.64 -9.70 -5.38
N PHE A 146 -6.07 -8.75 -4.64
CA PHE A 146 -5.64 -7.45 -5.18
C PHE A 146 -4.54 -6.84 -4.30
N VAL A 147 -3.86 -5.83 -4.84
CA VAL A 147 -2.76 -5.13 -4.16
C VAL A 147 -3.14 -3.68 -3.93
N THR A 148 -2.76 -3.14 -2.78
CA THR A 148 -2.67 -1.70 -2.54
C THR A 148 -1.22 -1.31 -2.28
N SER A 149 -0.84 -0.09 -2.66
CA SER A 149 0.51 0.43 -2.46
C SER A 149 0.47 1.69 -1.60
N ALA A 150 1.48 1.86 -0.74
CA ALA A 150 1.56 2.99 0.16
C ALA A 150 1.93 4.29 -0.58
N ARG A 151 1.58 5.43 0.02
CA ARG A 151 1.94 6.77 -0.46
C ARG A 151 2.58 7.58 0.66
N PRO A 152 3.59 8.41 0.38
CA PRO A 152 4.18 9.28 1.39
C PRO A 152 3.17 10.34 1.85
N VAL A 153 3.16 10.62 3.14
CA VAL A 153 2.32 11.66 3.78
C VAL A 153 3.20 12.57 4.64
N ARG A 154 2.75 13.82 4.83
CA ARG A 154 3.39 14.84 5.67
C ARG A 154 2.53 15.17 6.87
#